data_AF-A0A4Q6AU06-F1
#
_entry.id   AF-A0A4Q6AU06-F1
#
_cell.length_a   1.000
_cell.length_b   1.000
_cell.length_c   1.000
_cell.angle_alpha   90.00
_cell.angle_beta   90.00
_cell.angle_gamma   90.00
#
_symmetry.space_group_name_H-M   'P 1'
#
loop_
_entity.id
_entity.type
_entity.pdbx_description
1 polymer ?
#
loop_
_entity_poly.entity_id
_entity_poly.type
_entity_poly.pdbx_seq_one_letter_code
_entity_poly.pdbx_strand_id
1 'polypeptide(L)'
;MVIGCPRTGHLSANRLPARGHWRPGSKSNGFKLRAFGRGGYDSTGATVTVTEDDILNNPQFKLLTAKSWKLDATPNANTIIVGTENNPAEYFGGGPLADCQMDDVYTFSQDMKLTYNANGATFNAGNIAPNYTCSADRSFANVTFSFQPGVTGGAGLATITLPGAVPTQFIGVTDVSSNNYRIISITENTMVLRSGTPSQTVHQFKFVAQ
;
A
#
# COMPACT_ATOMS: atom_id res chain seq x y z
N MET A 1 19.41 -50.81 27.03
CA MET A 1 18.15 -50.12 26.71
C MET A 1 18.52 -48.83 25.98
N VAL A 2 18.59 -48.88 24.65
CA VAL A 2 18.96 -47.72 23.82
C VAL A 2 17.68 -47.19 23.21
N ILE A 3 17.34 -45.95 23.55
CA ILE A 3 16.19 -45.20 23.03
C ILE A 3 16.58 -44.67 21.66
N GLY A 4 15.94 -45.19 20.60
CA GLY A 4 16.16 -44.79 19.21
C GLY A 4 15.27 -43.60 18.81
N CYS A 5 15.92 -42.61 18.21
CA CYS A 5 15.40 -41.37 17.62
C CYS A 5 14.28 -41.58 16.56
N PRO A 6 13.24 -40.72 16.47
CA PRO A 6 12.22 -40.84 15.42
C PRO A 6 12.73 -40.28 14.09
N ARG A 7 12.61 -41.10 13.02
CA ARG A 7 12.91 -40.70 11.64
C ARG A 7 11.82 -39.76 11.10
N THR A 8 12.33 -38.67 10.52
CA THR A 8 11.71 -37.67 9.64
C THR A 8 10.63 -38.24 8.71
N GLY A 9 9.42 -37.68 8.80
CA GLY A 9 8.35 -37.89 7.83
C GLY A 9 8.63 -37.12 6.53
N HIS A 10 8.69 -37.84 5.41
CA HIS A 10 8.75 -37.25 4.08
C HIS A 10 7.36 -36.74 3.69
N LEU A 11 7.22 -35.42 3.53
CA LEU A 11 6.07 -34.80 2.85
C LEU A 11 6.22 -35.04 1.34
N SER A 12 5.29 -35.78 0.75
CA SER A 12 5.17 -35.90 -0.71
C SER A 12 3.93 -35.16 -1.17
N ALA A 13 4.12 -34.09 -1.95
CA ALA A 13 3.04 -33.35 -2.61
C ALA A 13 2.88 -33.90 -4.04
N ASN A 14 1.83 -34.70 -4.28
CA ASN A 14 1.50 -35.14 -5.63
C ASN A 14 0.75 -34.03 -6.41
N ARG A 15 1.23 -33.78 -7.63
CA ARG A 15 0.67 -32.85 -8.64
C ARG A 15 -0.68 -33.37 -9.17
N LEU A 16 -1.71 -32.52 -9.20
CA LEU A 16 -3.01 -32.80 -9.83
C LEU A 16 -2.98 -32.49 -11.35
N PRO A 17 -3.81 -33.16 -12.19
CA PRO A 17 -3.78 -33.02 -13.65
C PRO A 17 -4.44 -31.71 -14.14
N ALA A 18 -4.03 -31.30 -15.34
CA ALA A 18 -4.36 -30.04 -15.98
C ALA A 18 -5.65 -30.06 -16.83
N ARG A 19 -6.15 -28.84 -17.07
CA ARG A 19 -7.12 -28.36 -18.09
C ARG A 19 -8.59 -28.33 -17.67
N GLY A 20 -9.03 -27.11 -17.31
CA GLY A 20 -10.43 -26.69 -17.25
C GLY A 20 -10.55 -25.25 -17.76
N HIS A 21 -11.49 -25.06 -18.66
CA HIS A 21 -11.87 -23.85 -19.40
C HIS A 21 -12.05 -22.61 -18.49
N TRP A 22 -11.57 -21.43 -18.92
CA TRP A 22 -11.68 -20.17 -18.17
C TRP A 22 -13.14 -19.70 -18.08
N ARG A 23 -13.73 -19.76 -16.88
CA ARG A 23 -14.92 -19.02 -16.51
C ARG A 23 -14.56 -18.07 -15.36
N PRO A 24 -14.98 -16.79 -15.38
CA PRO A 24 -14.85 -15.91 -14.23
C PRO A 24 -15.77 -16.41 -13.12
N GLY A 25 -15.17 -16.80 -11.99
CA GLY A 25 -15.87 -17.30 -10.81
C GLY A 25 -14.85 -17.74 -9.76
N SER A 26 -15.08 -17.35 -8.50
CA SER A 26 -14.21 -17.61 -7.34
C SER A 26 -13.63 -19.03 -7.33
N LYS A 27 -12.30 -19.17 -7.24
CA LYS A 27 -11.64 -20.47 -7.10
C LYS A 27 -11.56 -20.86 -5.62
N SER A 28 -12.35 -21.84 -5.21
CA SER A 28 -12.14 -22.51 -3.92
C SER A 28 -11.08 -23.60 -4.08
N ASN A 29 -9.94 -23.45 -3.40
CA ASN A 29 -8.94 -24.51 -3.33
C ASN A 29 -9.18 -25.32 -2.05
N GLY A 30 -9.65 -26.55 -2.20
CA GLY A 30 -9.79 -27.49 -1.09
C GLY A 30 -8.45 -28.12 -0.77
N PHE A 31 -7.93 -27.90 0.44
CA PHE A 31 -6.77 -28.62 0.95
C PHE A 31 -7.24 -29.74 1.87
N LYS A 32 -6.71 -30.94 1.66
CA LYS A 32 -6.96 -32.09 2.53
C LYS A 32 -5.68 -32.39 3.29
N LEU A 33 -5.74 -32.29 4.61
CA LEU A 33 -4.69 -32.76 5.49
C LEU A 33 -4.96 -34.25 5.75
N ARG A 34 -3.91 -35.08 5.58
CA ARG A 34 -3.96 -36.52 5.88
C ARG A 34 -2.99 -36.81 7.00
N ALA A 35 -3.47 -37.43 8.06
CA ALA A 35 -2.65 -37.95 9.15
C ALA A 35 -2.62 -39.48 9.06
N PHE A 36 -1.45 -40.09 9.24
CA PHE A 36 -1.25 -41.54 9.11
C PHE A 36 -0.83 -42.16 10.45
N GLY A 37 -1.36 -43.35 10.77
CA GLY A 37 -1.02 -44.14 11.96
C GLY A 37 -1.12 -45.65 11.73
N ARG A 38 -0.75 -46.46 12.74
CA ARG A 38 -0.70 -47.95 12.66
C ARG A 38 -2.06 -48.64 12.40
N GLY A 39 -3.16 -47.90 12.37
CA GLY A 39 -4.51 -48.39 12.08
C GLY A 39 -5.14 -47.80 10.81
N GLY A 40 -4.40 -47.06 9.99
CA GLY A 40 -4.92 -46.42 8.77
C GLY A 40 -4.60 -44.92 8.69
N TYR A 41 -5.40 -44.18 7.92
CA TYR A 41 -5.31 -42.73 7.81
C TYR A 41 -6.64 -42.08 8.17
N ASP A 42 -6.55 -40.89 8.74
CA ASP A 42 -7.69 -39.98 8.87
C ASP A 42 -7.45 -38.75 7.98
N SER A 43 -8.52 -38.16 7.45
CA SER A 43 -8.43 -36.97 6.63
C SER A 43 -9.50 -35.96 6.97
N THR A 44 -9.06 -34.72 7.22
CA THR A 44 -9.94 -33.55 7.35
C THR A 44 -9.69 -32.63 6.15
N GLY A 45 -10.78 -32.14 5.56
CA GLY A 45 -10.74 -31.14 4.50
C GLY A 45 -11.12 -29.77 5.03
N ALA A 46 -10.38 -28.75 4.63
CA ALA A 46 -10.81 -27.37 4.76
C ALA A 46 -10.93 -26.77 3.36
N THR A 47 -12.03 -26.08 3.10
CA THR A 47 -12.19 -25.27 1.89
C THR A 47 -11.64 -23.89 2.19
N VAL A 48 -10.58 -23.50 1.48
CA VAL A 48 -10.14 -22.11 1.45
C VAL A 48 -10.74 -21.49 0.20
N THR A 49 -11.67 -20.56 0.38
CA THR A 49 -12.15 -19.71 -0.70
C THR A 49 -11.05 -18.69 -0.98
N VAL A 50 -10.34 -18.87 -2.09
CA VAL A 50 -9.47 -17.82 -2.63
C VAL A 50 -10.34 -17.03 -3.59
N THR A 51 -10.96 -15.98 -3.08
CA THR A 51 -11.55 -14.95 -3.93
C THR A 51 -10.38 -14.28 -4.64
N GLU A 52 -10.14 -14.65 -5.90
CA GLU A 52 -9.23 -13.98 -6.85
C GLU A 52 -9.65 -12.51 -7.11
N ASP A 53 -10.37 -11.87 -6.19
CA ASP A 53 -11.07 -10.59 -6.37
C ASP A 53 -11.23 -9.77 -5.06
N ASP A 54 -10.49 -10.11 -3.99
CA ASP A 54 -10.65 -9.44 -2.69
C ASP A 54 -10.23 -7.97 -2.70
N ILE A 55 -9.21 -7.60 -3.47
CA ILE A 55 -8.71 -6.22 -3.51
C ILE A 55 -9.68 -5.32 -4.29
N LEU A 56 -10.19 -5.75 -5.44
CA LEU A 56 -11.15 -4.97 -6.22
C LEU A 56 -12.47 -4.76 -5.47
N ASN A 57 -12.80 -5.66 -4.54
CA ASN A 57 -13.98 -5.55 -3.67
C ASN A 57 -13.72 -4.80 -2.35
N ASN A 58 -12.47 -4.54 -2.00
CA ASN A 58 -12.12 -3.80 -0.79
C ASN A 58 -12.64 -2.34 -0.87
N PRO A 59 -13.37 -1.85 0.15
CA PRO A 59 -13.99 -0.53 0.09
C PRO A 59 -12.95 0.60 0.01
N GLN A 60 -11.81 0.49 0.68
CA GLN A 60 -10.75 1.50 0.60
C GLN A 60 -10.09 1.51 -0.78
N PHE A 61 -9.86 0.35 -1.40
CA PHE A 61 -9.31 0.27 -2.76
C PHE A 61 -10.28 0.85 -3.81
N LYS A 62 -11.58 0.58 -3.66
CA LYS A 62 -12.62 1.19 -4.51
C LYS A 62 -12.58 2.71 -4.42
N LEU A 63 -12.54 3.27 -3.21
CA LEU A 63 -12.45 4.72 -3.03
C LEU A 63 -11.15 5.29 -3.60
N LEU A 64 -10.01 4.65 -3.31
CA LEU A 64 -8.69 5.08 -3.76
C LEU A 64 -8.61 5.20 -5.29
N THR A 65 -9.19 4.25 -6.01
CA THR A 65 -9.12 4.15 -7.48
C THR A 65 -10.30 4.79 -8.21
N ALA A 66 -11.30 5.30 -7.48
CA ALA A 66 -12.49 5.90 -8.09
C ALA A 66 -12.24 7.29 -8.71
N LYS A 67 -11.20 7.99 -8.24
CA LYS A 67 -10.89 9.37 -8.60
C LYS A 67 -9.38 9.60 -8.61
N SER A 68 -8.99 10.73 -9.19
CA SER A 68 -7.67 11.30 -8.95
C SER A 68 -7.69 12.12 -7.66
N TRP A 69 -6.51 12.32 -7.09
CA TRP A 69 -6.33 13.00 -5.80
C TRP A 69 -5.32 14.12 -5.94
N LYS A 70 -5.59 15.26 -5.32
CA LYS A 70 -4.64 16.36 -5.16
C LYS A 70 -4.46 16.70 -3.70
N LEU A 71 -3.32 17.30 -3.36
CA LEU A 71 -3.11 17.80 -2.01
C LEU A 71 -4.17 18.88 -1.68
N ASP A 72 -4.65 18.89 -0.44
CA ASP A 72 -5.63 19.90 0.00
C ASP A 72 -4.97 21.29 0.05
N ALA A 73 -5.27 22.17 -0.90
CA ALA A 73 -4.72 23.52 -0.94
C ALA A 73 -5.51 24.53 -0.08
N THR A 74 -6.51 24.09 0.68
CA THR A 74 -7.32 24.99 1.52
C THR A 74 -6.44 25.71 2.55
N PRO A 75 -6.54 27.04 2.71
CA PRO A 75 -5.77 27.75 3.72
C PRO A 75 -5.95 27.15 5.12
N ASN A 76 -4.84 26.96 5.85
CA ASN A 76 -4.79 26.34 7.17
C ASN A 76 -5.22 24.86 7.23
N ALA A 77 -5.30 24.16 6.09
CA ALA A 77 -5.53 22.72 6.08
C ALA A 77 -4.40 21.95 6.78
N ASN A 78 -3.20 22.53 6.94
CA ASN A 78 -2.00 21.85 7.44
C ASN A 78 -1.82 20.53 6.69
N THR A 79 -1.73 20.66 5.37
CA THR A 79 -1.88 19.57 4.40
C THR A 79 -0.77 18.55 4.52
N ILE A 80 0.43 19.01 4.86
CA ILE A 80 1.60 18.18 5.08
C ILE A 80 2.08 18.47 6.50
N ILE A 81 2.06 17.47 7.37
CA ILE A 81 2.65 17.52 8.72
C ILE A 81 3.71 16.44 8.87
N VAL A 82 4.70 16.67 9.73
CA VAL A 82 5.84 15.76 9.92
C VAL A 82 6.08 15.53 11.40
N GLY A 83 6.34 14.27 11.78
CA GLY A 83 6.60 13.92 13.17
C GLY A 83 6.86 12.44 13.36
N THR A 84 6.43 11.93 14.51
CA THR A 84 6.49 10.52 14.89
C THR A 84 5.13 9.85 14.73
N GLU A 85 5.08 8.51 14.81
CA GLU A 85 3.81 7.78 14.70
C GLU A 85 2.76 8.22 15.74
N ASN A 86 3.22 8.49 16.98
CA ASN A 86 2.36 8.90 18.08
C ASN A 86 2.11 10.42 18.12
N ASN A 87 2.97 11.21 17.48
CA ASN A 87 2.80 12.65 17.33
C ASN A 87 3.15 13.09 15.89
N PRO A 88 2.24 12.94 14.92
CA PRO A 88 2.53 13.19 13.50
C PRO A 88 2.86 14.64 13.12
N ALA A 89 2.75 15.57 14.07
CA ALA A 89 3.06 16.99 13.90
C ALA A 89 4.26 17.45 14.76
N GLU A 90 4.98 16.52 15.39
CA GLU A 90 6.06 16.81 16.34
C GLU A 90 7.17 17.68 15.78
N TYR A 91 7.53 17.49 14.50
CA TYR A 91 8.66 18.16 13.86
C TYR A 91 8.20 19.32 12.96
N PHE A 92 7.02 19.19 12.36
CA PHE A 92 6.43 20.22 11.52
C PHE A 92 4.90 20.17 11.61
N GLY A 93 4.29 21.25 12.12
CA GLY A 93 2.85 21.36 12.33
C GLY A 93 2.02 21.68 11.07
N GLY A 94 2.70 21.87 9.94
CA GLY A 94 2.07 22.23 8.67
C GLY A 94 2.25 23.70 8.30
N GLY A 95 1.88 23.99 7.05
CA GLY A 95 1.94 25.30 6.45
C GLY A 95 1.21 25.31 5.11
N PRO A 96 1.19 26.45 4.40
CA PRO A 96 0.67 26.49 3.04
C PRO A 96 1.49 25.58 2.12
N LEU A 97 0.83 24.99 1.13
CA LEU A 97 1.52 24.28 0.04
C LEU A 97 2.32 25.29 -0.79
N ALA A 98 3.44 24.85 -1.35
CA ALA A 98 4.10 25.60 -2.41
C ALA A 98 3.20 25.64 -3.66
N ASP A 99 3.27 26.73 -4.43
CA ASP A 99 2.40 26.93 -5.60
C ASP A 99 2.47 25.77 -6.59
N CYS A 100 3.66 25.22 -6.84
CA CYS A 100 3.87 24.06 -7.71
C CYS A 100 3.33 22.73 -7.19
N GLN A 101 2.79 22.67 -5.96
CA GLN A 101 2.17 21.45 -5.42
C GLN A 101 0.65 21.53 -5.40
N MET A 102 0.08 22.73 -5.61
CA MET A 102 -1.36 22.95 -5.46
C MET A 102 -2.19 22.26 -6.56
N ASP A 103 -1.56 22.01 -7.71
CA ASP A 103 -2.13 21.34 -8.87
C ASP A 103 -1.57 19.92 -9.09
N ASP A 104 -0.70 19.41 -8.20
CA ASP A 104 -0.21 18.03 -8.26
C ASP A 104 -1.35 17.01 -8.26
N VAL A 105 -1.32 16.07 -9.22
CA VAL A 105 -2.36 15.06 -9.42
C VAL A 105 -1.80 13.66 -9.23
N TYR A 106 -2.45 12.86 -8.39
CA TYR A 106 -2.15 11.45 -8.16
C TYR A 106 -3.34 10.59 -8.59
N THR A 107 -3.12 9.72 -9.58
CA THR A 107 -4.15 8.83 -10.12
C THR A 107 -3.77 7.39 -9.84
N PHE A 108 -4.55 6.74 -8.98
CA PHE A 108 -4.46 5.30 -8.72
C PHE A 108 -5.48 4.57 -9.56
N SER A 109 -5.09 3.49 -10.21
CA SER A 109 -5.98 2.68 -11.04
C SER A 109 -6.16 1.26 -10.49
N GLN A 110 -7.20 0.60 -10.97
CA GLN A 110 -7.58 -0.76 -10.55
C GLN A 110 -6.56 -1.83 -10.94
N ASP A 111 -5.71 -1.58 -11.93
CA ASP A 111 -4.58 -2.43 -12.32
C ASP A 111 -3.31 -2.17 -11.47
N MET A 112 -3.47 -1.52 -10.32
CA MET A 112 -2.40 -1.19 -9.38
C MET A 112 -1.31 -0.32 -9.99
N LYS A 113 -1.70 0.67 -10.79
CA LYS A 113 -0.81 1.68 -11.33
C LYS A 113 -1.04 3.05 -10.69
N LEU A 114 0.05 3.71 -10.35
CA LEU A 114 0.07 5.10 -9.94
C LEU A 114 0.66 5.94 -11.07
N THR A 115 -0.03 7.02 -11.40
CA THR A 115 0.50 8.13 -12.18
C THR A 115 0.48 9.38 -11.34
N TYR A 116 1.62 10.06 -11.26
CA TYR A 116 1.78 11.37 -10.66
C TYR A 116 2.07 12.38 -11.76
N ASN A 117 1.27 13.45 -11.81
CA ASN A 117 1.45 14.57 -12.72
C ASN A 117 1.67 15.85 -11.89
N ALA A 118 2.86 16.42 -12.03
CA ALA A 118 3.30 17.63 -11.34
C ALA A 118 2.93 18.93 -12.09
N ASN A 119 2.28 18.83 -13.25
CA ASN A 119 1.83 19.96 -14.06
C ASN A 119 2.91 21.04 -14.33
N GLY A 120 4.16 20.61 -14.51
CA GLY A 120 5.27 21.45 -14.94
C GLY A 120 6.34 21.73 -13.89
N ALA A 121 6.07 21.51 -12.60
CA ALA A 121 7.08 21.68 -11.56
C ALA A 121 6.82 20.80 -10.34
N THR A 122 7.86 20.37 -9.65
CA THR A 122 7.74 19.60 -8.40
C THR A 122 8.46 20.34 -7.28
N PHE A 123 7.89 20.32 -6.07
CA PHE A 123 8.55 20.84 -4.89
C PHE A 123 9.70 19.91 -4.45
N ASN A 124 10.93 20.42 -4.52
CA ASN A 124 12.08 19.78 -3.91
C ASN A 124 12.01 20.02 -2.40
N ALA A 125 11.82 18.96 -1.61
CA ALA A 125 11.90 19.03 -0.16
C ALA A 125 13.37 18.98 0.33
N GLY A 126 13.62 18.51 1.56
CA GLY A 126 14.94 18.61 2.20
C GLY A 126 16.06 17.78 1.57
N ASN A 127 15.74 16.86 0.64
CA ASN A 127 16.68 15.87 0.11
C ASN A 127 17.24 16.16 -1.29
N ILE A 128 16.83 17.25 -1.94
CA ILE A 128 17.25 17.61 -3.29
C ILE A 128 17.65 19.08 -3.33
N ALA A 129 18.82 19.38 -3.87
CA ALA A 129 19.25 20.75 -4.11
C ALA A 129 18.69 21.33 -5.44
N PRO A 130 18.31 22.62 -5.48
CA PRO A 130 18.07 23.49 -4.32
C PRO A 130 16.89 22.99 -3.49
N ASN A 131 17.03 23.06 -2.16
CA ASN A 131 16.05 22.54 -1.20
C ASN A 131 14.91 23.54 -0.98
N TYR A 132 13.73 23.02 -0.64
CA TYR A 132 12.51 23.77 -0.31
C TYR A 132 12.08 24.77 -1.39
N THR A 133 12.15 24.34 -2.65
CA THR A 133 11.76 25.18 -3.80
C THR A 133 11.13 24.36 -4.91
N CYS A 134 10.30 25.01 -5.72
CA CYS A 134 9.77 24.44 -6.93
C CYS A 134 10.89 24.28 -7.97
N SER A 135 10.97 23.10 -8.58
CA SER A 135 12.01 22.75 -9.54
C SER A 135 11.40 21.98 -10.72
N ALA A 136 12.26 21.45 -11.58
CA ALA A 136 11.87 20.70 -12.76
C ALA A 136 10.85 19.61 -12.42
N ASP A 137 9.90 19.42 -13.34
CA ASP A 137 8.87 18.39 -13.29
C ASP A 137 9.48 16.99 -13.04
N ARG A 138 8.89 16.24 -12.10
CA ARG A 138 9.26 14.85 -11.75
C ARG A 138 8.08 13.89 -11.87
N SER A 139 7.15 14.20 -12.76
CA SER A 139 6.01 13.35 -13.08
C SER A 139 6.48 11.96 -13.46
N PHE A 140 5.69 10.96 -13.07
CA PHE A 140 5.93 9.57 -13.44
C PHE A 140 4.59 8.89 -13.72
N ALA A 141 4.60 7.94 -14.64
CA ALA A 141 3.38 7.25 -15.06
C ALA A 141 3.55 5.73 -14.93
N ASN A 142 2.42 5.06 -14.69
CA ASN A 142 2.31 3.60 -14.70
C ASN A 142 3.26 2.87 -13.73
N VAL A 143 3.57 3.51 -12.60
CA VAL A 143 4.33 2.89 -11.51
C VAL A 143 3.47 1.83 -10.84
N THR A 144 3.92 0.57 -10.83
CA THR A 144 3.20 -0.52 -10.15
C THR A 144 3.30 -0.34 -8.64
N PHE A 145 2.20 -0.14 -7.94
CA PHE A 145 2.18 -0.17 -6.47
C PHE A 145 1.63 -1.49 -5.94
N SER A 146 1.89 -1.82 -4.67
CA SER A 146 1.17 -2.89 -3.97
C SER A 146 0.14 -2.30 -3.03
N PHE A 147 -1.00 -2.97 -2.90
CA PHE A 147 -2.06 -2.64 -1.94
C PHE A 147 -2.26 -3.81 -0.98
N GLN A 148 -2.18 -3.53 0.31
CA GLN A 148 -2.44 -4.50 1.37
C GLN A 148 -3.59 -3.97 2.24
N PRO A 149 -4.74 -4.67 2.30
CA PRO A 149 -5.77 -4.36 3.29
C PRO A 149 -5.23 -4.49 4.71
N GLY A 150 -5.56 -3.53 5.57
CA GLY A 150 -5.05 -3.45 6.94
C GLY A 150 -3.62 -2.92 7.04
N VAL A 151 -3.18 -2.72 8.28
CA VAL A 151 -1.84 -2.24 8.64
C VAL A 151 -1.30 -3.09 9.78
N THR A 152 -0.05 -3.53 9.67
CA THR A 152 0.62 -4.25 10.75
C THR A 152 1.38 -3.27 11.63
N GLY A 153 1.09 -3.26 12.94
CA GLY A 153 1.90 -2.57 13.94
C GLY A 153 1.77 -1.03 14.00
N GLY A 154 0.81 -0.43 13.30
CA GLY A 154 0.58 1.02 13.31
C GLY A 154 -0.85 1.40 12.95
N ALA A 155 -1.14 2.70 12.93
CA ALA A 155 -2.45 3.21 12.54
C ALA A 155 -2.66 3.12 11.01
N GLY A 156 -3.89 2.79 10.60
CA GLY A 156 -4.38 2.87 9.22
C GLY A 156 -5.33 1.74 8.82
N LEU A 157 -6.01 1.94 7.69
CA LEU A 157 -7.02 1.06 7.10
C LEU A 157 -6.44 0.12 6.05
N ALA A 158 -5.39 0.56 5.36
CA ALA A 158 -4.69 -0.19 4.32
C ALA A 158 -3.29 0.40 4.09
N THR A 159 -2.44 -0.36 3.42
CA THR A 159 -1.07 0.03 3.07
C THR A 159 -0.89 0.05 1.55
N ILE A 160 -0.28 1.11 1.04
CA ILE A 160 0.20 1.27 -0.33
C ILE A 160 1.74 1.25 -0.27
N THR A 161 2.39 0.43 -1.09
CA THR A 161 3.86 0.48 -1.22
C THR A 161 4.24 0.80 -2.66
N LEU A 162 5.03 1.86 -2.84
CA LEU A 162 5.64 2.16 -4.14
C LEU A 162 6.99 1.45 -4.27
N PRO A 163 7.36 1.01 -5.48
CA PRO A 163 8.68 0.46 -5.74
C PRO A 163 9.72 1.58 -5.77
N GLY A 164 11.00 1.20 -5.78
CA GLY A 164 12.10 2.16 -5.92
C GLY A 164 12.33 3.06 -4.72
N ALA A 165 13.30 3.97 -4.89
CA ALA A 165 13.77 4.86 -3.85
C ALA A 165 13.21 6.27 -4.03
N VAL A 166 13.07 6.95 -2.90
CA VAL A 166 12.85 8.39 -2.81
C VAL A 166 14.16 9.09 -3.20
N PRO A 167 14.17 10.12 -4.08
CA PRO A 167 13.03 10.89 -4.59
C PRO A 167 12.52 10.49 -5.99
N THR A 168 12.94 9.35 -6.55
CA THR A 168 12.51 8.95 -7.91
C THR A 168 11.01 8.64 -7.97
N GLN A 169 10.46 8.10 -6.88
CA GLN A 169 9.03 7.85 -6.71
C GLN A 169 8.65 8.26 -5.29
N PHE A 170 7.55 8.99 -5.15
CA PHE A 170 7.05 9.51 -3.89
C PHE A 170 5.57 9.92 -4.03
N ILE A 171 4.90 10.15 -2.90
CA ILE A 171 3.58 10.81 -2.84
C ILE A 171 3.70 11.98 -1.88
N GLY A 172 3.25 13.16 -2.32
CA GLY A 172 3.26 14.39 -1.53
C GLY A 172 4.59 15.14 -1.62
N VAL A 173 5.61 14.68 -0.90
CA VAL A 173 6.93 15.35 -0.85
C VAL A 173 8.07 14.41 -1.19
N THR A 174 9.16 14.99 -1.70
CA THR A 174 10.29 14.21 -2.20
C THR A 174 11.19 13.64 -1.12
N ASP A 175 11.03 13.95 0.16
CA ASP A 175 11.92 13.55 1.27
C ASP A 175 11.24 12.63 2.31
N VAL A 176 10.15 11.96 1.93
CA VAL A 176 9.53 10.94 2.78
C VAL A 176 10.52 9.84 3.16
N SER A 177 10.44 9.36 4.41
CA SER A 177 11.39 8.39 4.96
C SER A 177 11.30 7.00 4.31
N SER A 178 10.14 6.66 3.76
CA SER A 178 9.98 5.45 2.95
C SER A 178 8.76 5.54 2.03
N ASN A 179 8.79 4.74 0.97
CA ASN A 179 7.68 4.55 0.03
C ASN A 179 6.60 3.60 0.56
N ASN A 180 6.41 3.55 1.87
CA ASN A 180 5.32 2.83 2.54
C ASN A 180 4.31 3.86 3.04
N TYR A 181 3.10 3.84 2.47
CA TYR A 181 2.04 4.79 2.76
C TYR A 181 0.85 4.06 3.35
N ARG A 182 0.31 4.58 4.44
CA ARG A 182 -0.86 4.02 5.12
C ARG A 182 -2.04 4.95 4.89
N ILE A 183 -3.17 4.38 4.47
CA ILE A 183 -4.43 5.11 4.40
C ILE A 183 -4.93 5.26 5.83
N ILE A 184 -4.86 6.46 6.39
CA ILE A 184 -5.37 6.75 7.73
C ILE A 184 -6.89 6.90 7.69
N SER A 185 -7.40 7.59 6.67
CA SER A 185 -8.83 7.71 6.39
C SER A 185 -9.04 7.95 4.91
N ILE A 186 -10.19 7.54 4.38
CA ILE A 186 -10.60 7.81 3.00
C ILE A 186 -12.13 7.85 2.92
N THR A 187 -12.64 8.83 2.20
CA THR A 187 -14.05 9.00 1.83
C THR A 187 -14.14 9.23 0.33
N GLU A 188 -15.32 9.55 -0.20
CA GLU A 188 -15.47 9.93 -1.60
C GLU A 188 -14.75 11.24 -1.96
N ASN A 189 -14.52 12.13 -0.99
CA ASN A 189 -14.04 13.49 -1.25
C ASN A 189 -12.69 13.80 -0.59
N THR A 190 -12.29 13.05 0.42
CA THR A 190 -11.08 13.30 1.19
C THR A 190 -10.30 12.02 1.46
N MET A 191 -8.98 12.14 1.52
CA MET A 191 -8.10 11.04 1.89
C MET A 191 -6.97 11.59 2.77
N VAL A 192 -6.59 10.82 3.79
CA VAL A 192 -5.39 11.08 4.59
C VAL A 192 -4.44 9.93 4.41
N LEU A 193 -3.27 10.20 3.83
CA LEU A 193 -2.17 9.25 3.71
C LEU A 193 -1.10 9.57 4.74
N ARG A 194 -0.40 8.54 5.20
CA ARG A 194 0.78 8.69 6.07
C ARG A 194 1.93 7.86 5.54
N SER A 195 3.05 8.49 5.17
CA SER A 195 4.27 7.76 4.82
C SER A 195 5.02 7.30 6.06
N GLY A 196 5.90 6.30 5.90
CA GLY A 196 6.76 5.80 6.96
C GLY A 196 6.14 4.65 7.74
N THR A 197 7.02 3.78 8.26
CA THR A 197 6.66 2.75 9.24
C THR A 197 6.53 3.37 10.65
N PRO A 198 5.95 2.67 11.64
CA PRO A 198 5.83 3.17 13.01
C PRO A 198 7.14 3.58 13.69
N SER A 199 8.28 3.07 13.22
CA SER A 199 9.62 3.35 13.76
C SER A 199 10.37 4.45 12.99
N GLN A 200 9.73 5.09 12.02
CA GLN A 200 10.32 6.12 11.17
C GLN A 200 9.69 7.48 11.45
N THR A 201 10.33 8.54 10.96
CA THR A 201 9.64 9.82 10.75
C THR A 201 8.48 9.60 9.79
N VAL A 202 7.32 10.11 10.16
CA VAL A 202 6.11 10.01 9.35
C VAL A 202 5.78 11.36 8.73
N HIS A 203 5.30 11.34 7.49
CA HIS A 203 4.68 12.50 6.86
C HIS A 203 3.21 12.18 6.67
N GLN A 204 2.32 13.04 7.15
CA GLN A 204 0.89 12.88 6.93
C GLN A 204 0.40 13.93 5.95
N PHE A 205 -0.34 13.46 4.95
CA PHE A 205 -0.82 14.20 3.80
C PHE A 205 -2.34 14.23 3.80
N LYS A 206 -2.92 15.39 3.58
CA LYS A 206 -4.35 15.55 3.30
C LYS A 206 -4.56 15.72 1.80
N PHE A 207 -5.46 14.93 1.27
CA PHE A 207 -5.87 14.96 -0.13
C PHE A 207 -7.36 15.28 -0.24
N VAL A 208 -7.69 15.94 -1.33
CA VAL A 208 -9.06 16.12 -1.80
C VAL A 208 -9.21 15.46 -3.17
N ALA A 209 -10.41 14.96 -3.45
CA ALA A 209 -10.74 14.40 -4.75
C ALA A 209 -10.62 15.47 -5.86
N GLN A 210 -10.18 15.04 -7.03
CA GLN A 210 -10.11 15.83 -8.26
C GLN A 210 -11.15 15.38 -9.28
#